data_AF-A0A4P8B603-F1
#
_entry.id   AF-A0A4P8B603-F1
#
_cell.length_a   1.000
_cell.length_b   1.000
_cell.length_c   1.000
_cell.angle_alpha   90.00
_cell.angle_beta   90.00
_cell.angle_gamma   90.00
#
_symmetry.space_group_name_H-M   'P 1'
#
loop_
_entity.id
_entity.type
_entity.pdbx_description
1 polymer ?
#
loop_
_entity_poly.entity_id
_entity_poly.type
_entity_poly.pdbx_seq_one_letter_code
_entity_poly.pdbx_strand_id
1 'polypeptide(L)'
;MVTIVWKESKGTAKSRYKARRAELIAERRSNEALARKIALKLSGCVRADKAASLGSLRCKKADECSGSICLPNVAIYAAGYRKSKQLTAR
;
A
#
# COMPACT_ATOMS: atom_id res chain seq x y z
N MET A 1 33.23 51.46 31.99
CA MET A 1 32.67 50.29 31.28
C MET A 1 31.25 50.64 30.87
N VAL A 2 30.91 50.59 29.57
CA VAL A 2 29.55 50.95 29.08
C VAL A 2 28.78 49.67 28.83
N THR A 3 27.68 49.46 29.54
CA THR A 3 26.72 48.39 29.29
C THR A 3 25.69 48.85 28.26
N ILE A 4 25.76 48.29 27.05
CA ILE A 4 24.73 48.50 26.03
C ILE A 4 23.59 47.52 26.31
N VAL A 5 22.44 48.03 26.72
CA VAL A 5 21.21 47.24 26.88
C VAL A 5 20.45 47.26 25.55
N TRP A 6 20.41 46.13 24.85
CA TRP A 6 19.55 45.98 23.67
C TRP A 6 18.11 45.69 24.09
N LYS A 7 17.16 46.41 23.49
CA LYS A 7 15.74 46.15 23.65
C LYS A 7 15.32 45.06 22.66
N GLU A 8 14.73 43.98 23.16
CA GLU A 8 14.20 42.92 22.31
C GLU A 8 13.08 43.45 21.40
N SER A 9 13.20 43.15 20.11
CA SER A 9 12.19 43.44 19.10
C SER A 9 10.98 42.52 19.30
N LYS A 10 9.80 43.09 19.57
CA LYS A 10 8.53 42.33 19.70
C LYS A 10 7.95 41.84 18.35
N GLY A 11 8.77 41.84 17.29
CA GLY A 11 8.38 41.48 15.94
C GLY A 11 7.53 42.55 15.23
N THR A 12 7.24 42.29 13.96
CA THR A 12 6.46 43.21 13.11
C THR A 12 4.95 43.11 13.41
N ALA A 13 4.15 44.06 12.93
CA ALA A 13 2.68 43.96 13.02
C ALA A 13 2.15 42.66 12.37
N LYS A 14 2.80 42.22 11.28
CA LYS A 14 2.44 41.01 10.54
C LYS A 14 2.75 39.73 11.30
N SER A 15 3.86 39.66 12.06
CA SER A 15 4.16 38.48 12.87
C SER A 15 3.15 38.31 14.01
N ARG A 16 2.75 39.40 14.66
CA ARG A 16 1.72 39.40 15.70
C ARG A 16 0.34 38.99 15.16
N TYR A 17 -0.02 39.44 13.96
CA TYR A 17 -1.23 38.98 13.28
C TYR A 17 -1.21 37.47 12.99
N LYS A 18 -0.08 36.95 12.48
CA LYS A 18 0.09 35.51 12.23
C LYS A 18 0.03 34.68 13.51
N ALA A 19 0.65 35.15 14.60
CA ALA A 19 0.60 34.47 15.90
C ALA A 19 -0.84 34.32 16.40
N ARG A 20 -1.66 35.39 16.33
CA ARG A 20 -3.09 35.32 16.68
C ARG A 20 -3.90 34.36 15.81
N ARG A 21 -3.50 34.17 14.55
CA ARG A 21 -4.18 33.30 13.59
C ARG A 21 -3.63 31.87 13.58
N ALA A 22 -2.55 31.61 14.31
CA ALA A 22 -1.85 30.33 14.28
C ALA A 22 -2.74 29.19 14.80
N GLU A 23 -3.49 29.44 15.87
CA GLU A 23 -4.42 28.48 16.47
C GLU A 23 -5.53 28.09 15.50
N LEU A 24 -6.22 29.07 14.90
CA LEU A 24 -7.25 28.84 13.88
C LEU A 24 -6.73 28.06 12.66
N ILE A 25 -5.48 28.33 12.25
CA ILE A 25 -4.85 27.59 11.15
C ILE A 25 -4.48 26.17 11.58
N ALA A 26 -4.02 25.98 12.82
CA ALA A 26 -3.70 24.67 13.37
C ALA A 26 -4.95 23.79 13.49
N GLU A 27 -6.05 24.34 14.00
CA GLU A 27 -7.36 23.68 14.04
C GLU A 27 -7.87 23.31 12.64
N ARG A 28 -7.75 24.24 11.67
CA ARG A 28 -8.11 23.92 10.29
C ARG A 28 -7.30 22.76 9.74
N ARG A 29 -5.97 22.78 9.95
CA ARG A 29 -5.07 21.72 9.49
C ARG A 29 -5.35 20.37 10.16
N SER A 30 -5.66 20.36 11.46
CA SER A 30 -6.02 19.12 12.17
C SER A 30 -7.33 18.54 11.65
N ASN A 31 -8.33 19.37 11.43
CA ASN A 31 -9.61 18.97 10.85
C ASN A 31 -9.47 18.45 9.42
N GLU A 32 -8.68 19.11 8.57
CA GLU A 32 -8.37 18.62 7.22
C GLU A 32 -7.65 17.27 7.25
N ALA A 33 -6.68 17.09 8.16
CA ALA A 33 -5.97 15.82 8.31
C ALA A 33 -6.92 14.70 8.76
N LEU A 34 -7.84 14.99 9.69
CA LEU A 34 -8.86 14.04 10.13
C LEU A 34 -9.80 13.68 8.98
N ALA A 35 -10.30 14.66 8.23
CA ALA A 35 -11.17 14.44 7.08
C ALA A 35 -10.50 13.54 6.02
N ARG A 36 -9.22 13.75 5.73
CA ARG A 36 -8.44 12.88 4.82
C ARG A 36 -8.35 11.44 5.34
N LYS A 37 -8.11 11.24 6.65
CA LYS A 37 -8.07 9.90 7.25
C LYS A 37 -9.43 9.20 7.15
N ILE A 38 -10.51 9.92 7.42
CA ILE A 38 -11.88 9.40 7.29
C ILE A 38 -12.16 9.02 5.83
N ALA A 39 -11.87 9.92 4.88
CA ALA A 39 -12.06 9.67 3.46
C ALA A 39 -11.27 8.42 3.00
N LEU A 40 -10.00 8.28 3.40
CA LEU A 40 -9.18 7.10 3.09
C LEU A 40 -9.72 5.80 3.70
N LYS A 41 -10.32 5.86 4.89
CA LYS A 41 -10.96 4.69 5.53
C LYS A 41 -12.25 4.32 4.82
N LEU A 42 -13.06 5.30 4.42
CA LEU A 42 -14.32 5.07 3.72
C LEU A 42 -14.12 4.63 2.26
N SER A 43 -13.08 5.13 1.59
CA SER A 43 -12.80 4.80 0.18
C SER A 43 -12.30 3.38 -0.05
N GLY A 44 -12.10 2.59 1.01
CA GLY A 44 -11.48 1.27 0.92
C GLY A 44 -9.99 1.34 0.57
N CYS A 45 -9.26 0.27 0.89
CA CYS A 45 -7.87 0.13 0.50
C CYS A 45 -7.80 -0.53 -0.87
N VAL A 46 -7.84 0.27 -1.93
CA VAL A 46 -7.78 -0.20 -3.33
C VAL A 46 -6.69 -1.25 -3.56
N ARG A 47 -5.55 -1.15 -2.86
CA ARG A 47 -4.47 -2.13 -2.92
C ARG A 47 -4.80 -3.48 -2.26
N ALA A 48 -5.43 -3.50 -1.09
CA ALA A 48 -5.79 -4.77 -0.45
C ALA A 48 -7.04 -5.38 -1.10
N ASP A 49 -7.99 -4.55 -1.55
CA ASP A 49 -9.16 -5.00 -2.32
C ASP A 49 -8.70 -5.62 -3.66
N LYS A 50 -7.73 -4.99 -4.34
CA LYS A 50 -7.11 -5.52 -5.56
C LYS A 50 -6.25 -6.76 -5.31
N ALA A 51 -5.54 -6.84 -4.18
CA ALA A 51 -4.77 -8.03 -3.82
C ALA A 51 -5.69 -9.21 -3.49
N ALA A 52 -6.80 -8.96 -2.77
CA ALA A 52 -7.79 -9.97 -2.44
C ALA A 52 -8.53 -10.46 -3.71
N SER A 53 -8.84 -9.57 -4.66
CA SER A 53 -9.47 -9.98 -5.93
C SER A 53 -8.54 -10.82 -6.82
N LEU A 54 -7.22 -10.59 -6.79
CA LEU A 54 -6.24 -11.40 -7.51
C LEU A 54 -6.07 -12.81 -6.93
N GLY A 55 -6.33 -13.01 -5.63
CA GLY A 55 -6.29 -14.34 -4.99
C GLY A 55 -7.38 -15.31 -5.48
N SER A 56 -8.49 -14.78 -6.02
CA SER A 56 -9.60 -15.58 -6.56
C SER A 56 -9.28 -16.23 -7.91
N LEU A 57 -8.32 -15.69 -8.68
CA LEU A 57 -7.98 -16.17 -10.02
C LEU A 57 -7.09 -17.42 -10.05
N ARG A 58 -6.48 -17.82 -8.92
CA ARG A 58 -5.56 -18.97 -8.89
C ARG A 58 -6.18 -20.30 -8.49
N CYS A 59 -7.44 -20.33 -8.10
CA CYS A 59 -8.08 -21.56 -7.64
C CYS A 59 -9.45 -21.71 -8.27
N LYS A 60 -9.48 -22.19 -9.52
CA LYS A 60 -10.54 -23.04 -10.11
C LYS A 60 -10.21 -23.20 -11.60
N LYS A 61 -9.70 -24.38 -11.99
CA LYS A 61 -9.57 -24.88 -13.39
C LYS A 61 -8.22 -24.59 -14.11
N ALA A 62 -7.08 -24.67 -13.42
CA ALA A 62 -5.79 -24.88 -14.11
C ALA A 62 -5.47 -26.37 -14.35
N ASP A 63 -6.42 -27.27 -14.06
CA ASP A 63 -6.18 -28.73 -14.09
C ASP A 63 -6.58 -29.44 -15.39
N GLU A 64 -7.13 -28.77 -16.41
CA GLU A 64 -7.61 -29.55 -17.58
C GLU A 64 -7.23 -29.02 -18.97
N CYS A 65 -6.87 -27.75 -19.18
CA CYS A 65 -6.59 -27.25 -20.55
C CYS A 65 -5.53 -26.15 -20.60
N SER A 66 -4.25 -26.52 -20.73
CA SER A 66 -3.24 -25.64 -21.31
C SER A 66 -2.34 -26.50 -22.19
N GLY A 67 -2.64 -26.52 -23.49
CA GLY A 67 -2.02 -27.39 -24.50
C GLY A 67 -0.53 -27.17 -24.77
N SER A 68 0.19 -26.51 -23.87
CA SER A 68 1.64 -26.29 -23.89
C SER A 68 2.37 -26.88 -22.69
N ILE A 69 1.68 -27.61 -21.79
CA ILE A 69 2.29 -28.29 -20.64
C ILE A 69 2.27 -29.80 -20.89
N CYS A 70 3.39 -30.47 -20.60
CA CYS A 70 3.45 -31.91 -20.66
C CYS A 70 2.41 -32.53 -19.71
N LEU A 71 1.65 -33.52 -20.19
CA LEU A 71 0.70 -34.25 -19.35
C LEU A 71 1.42 -34.72 -18.07
N PRO A 72 0.77 -34.67 -16.89
CA PRO A 72 1.43 -34.97 -15.62
C PRO A 72 2.20 -36.31 -15.62
N ASN A 73 1.65 -37.34 -16.25
CA ASN A 73 2.30 -38.65 -16.38
C ASN A 73 3.57 -38.59 -17.25
N VAL A 74 3.56 -37.79 -18.33
CA VAL A 74 4.73 -37.59 -19.20
C VAL A 74 5.82 -36.80 -18.48
N ALA A 75 5.45 -35.79 -17.70
CA ALA A 75 6.39 -35.01 -16.90
C ALA A 75 7.14 -35.91 -15.89
N ILE A 76 6.40 -36.77 -15.17
CA ILE A 76 6.98 -37.68 -14.18
C ILE A 76 7.84 -38.76 -14.85
N TYR A 77 7.43 -39.25 -16.02
CA TYR A 77 8.23 -40.18 -16.82
C TYR A 77 9.56 -39.56 -17.29
N ALA A 78 9.52 -38.32 -17.78
CA ALA A 78 10.72 -37.57 -18.19
C ALA A 78 11.67 -37.29 -17.02
N ALA A 79 11.13 -37.09 -15.81
CA ALA A 79 11.90 -36.93 -14.57
C ALA A 79 12.61 -38.22 -14.10
N GLY A 80 12.41 -39.36 -14.77
CA GLY A 80 13.18 -40.59 -14.53
C GLY A 80 12.47 -41.65 -13.69
N TYR A 81 11.21 -41.43 -13.29
CA TYR A 81 10.41 -42.37 -12.50
C TYR A 81 9.80 -43.48 -13.38
N ARG A 82 10.62 -44.22 -14.12
CA ARG A 82 10.17 -45.19 -15.14
C ARG A 82 9.68 -46.54 -14.60
N LYS A 83 9.86 -46.81 -13.30
CA LYS A 83 9.59 -48.14 -12.68
C LYS A 83 8.22 -48.27 -12.01
N SER A 84 7.41 -47.22 -11.99
CA SER A 84 6.02 -47.29 -11.51
C SER A 84 5.12 -47.95 -12.56
N LYS A 85 4.39 -49.00 -12.17
CA LYS A 85 3.60 -49.87 -13.06
C LYS A 85 2.52 -49.16 -13.90
N GLN A 86 2.19 -47.90 -13.60
CA GLN A 86 1.06 -47.18 -14.18
C GLN A 86 1.46 -45.90 -14.94
N LEU A 87 2.74 -45.56 -15.05
CA LEU A 87 3.19 -44.35 -15.77
C LEU A 87 3.61 -44.67 -17.19
N THR A 88 2.99 -43.99 -18.16
CA THR A 88 3.29 -44.11 -19.60
C THR A 88 3.71 -42.78 -20.19
N ALA A 89 4.61 -42.83 -21.18
CA ALA A 89 5.09 -41.66 -21.92
C ALA A 89 4.15 -41.22 -23.05
N ARG A 90 2.88 -41.65 -23.01
CA ARG A 90 1.85 -41.41 -24.03
C ARG A 90 0.84 -40.42 -23.50
#